data_AF-A0A8J3LF80-F1
#
_entry.id   AF-A0A8J3LF80-F1
#
_cell.length_a   1.000
_cell.length_b   1.000
_cell.length_c   1.000
_cell.angle_alpha   90.00
_cell.angle_beta   90.00
_cell.angle_gamma   90.00
#
_symmetry.space_group_name_H-M   'P 1'
#
loop_
_entity.id
_entity.type
_entity.pdbx_description
1 polymer ?
#
loop_
_entity_poly.entity_id
_entity_poly.type
_entity_poly.pdbx_seq_one_letter_code
_entity_poly.pdbx_strand_id
1 'polypeptide(L)'
;MRRVRESPSRRPQSVLERMPDEFTRAGSHPSAAPGADNGGVPRQAGRTEADLDGTGTPAVWAGDWVADRLGVVVTMNTSATEQTAEQTESGGGAQASRYDKVMLSDLAGLAVRRNTRRAHLVVSTVLGKNIPVTPRRASEAGHRLGELVAQAIGASPVLVIGYAETATSLGHLVADALPDADYLHSTRRLLPGETPVGTFTEAHSHATEHLLVPAEPELLATERPVVLVDDELTTGRTALATIGVLQAIRHRPRYIIATLLDLRSDADRAAFAADAARLGTRIDVVALAQGVLSTPDDVLERGRQLVAEFSEPSEQARTPDRTGRAATVRATVRRVNPQWPAGLPVGGRRGIPAARRGELDDAVRQVAATVADQLPANGRILVLGTEELMYTPLRVACAIAEQRSEHPADEILFSSTTRSPALAIDDPSYAIRTSLAFPAHDLRAVVVRDTAGHRDAPERFAYNVAPSAREPGFAAIVLVIDGPGDTDALWDPSGLVEALRGVCDELIVVRLP
;
A
#
# COMPACT_ATOMS: atom_id res chain seq x y z
N MET A 1 60.31 29.93 -6.65
CA MET A 1 60.27 30.12 -5.19
C MET A 1 59.62 28.90 -4.53
N ARG A 2 60.34 28.30 -3.58
CA ARG A 2 60.05 27.19 -2.65
C ARG A 2 58.77 26.33 -2.84
N ARG A 3 59.00 25.05 -3.16
CA ARG A 3 58.16 23.90 -2.77
C ARG A 3 58.35 23.63 -1.28
N VAL A 4 57.27 23.38 -0.55
CA VAL A 4 57.30 22.79 0.81
C VAL A 4 56.54 21.46 0.76
N ARG A 5 57.17 20.45 1.33
CA ARG A 5 56.79 19.03 1.36
C ARG A 5 55.71 18.78 2.41
N GLU A 6 54.71 17.99 2.06
CA GLU A 6 53.85 17.30 3.03
C GLU A 6 54.54 16.02 3.52
N SER A 7 54.44 15.75 4.82
CA SER A 7 54.86 14.49 5.46
C SER A 7 53.61 13.77 5.99
N PRO A 8 53.51 12.43 5.87
CA PRO A 8 52.32 11.68 6.24
C PRO A 8 52.34 11.27 7.73
N SER A 9 51.22 11.44 8.44
CA SER A 9 51.06 10.97 9.81
C SER A 9 50.25 9.67 9.88
N ARG A 10 50.76 8.80 10.76
CA ARG A 10 50.49 7.38 10.98
C ARG A 10 49.04 7.07 11.38
N ARG A 11 48.48 5.99 10.82
CA ARG A 11 47.36 5.23 11.43
C ARG A 11 47.93 4.20 12.43
N PRO A 12 47.31 4.00 13.60
CA PRO A 12 47.65 2.88 14.48
C PRO A 12 46.91 1.58 14.07
N GLN A 13 47.64 0.47 14.18
CA GLN A 13 47.17 -0.92 14.07
C GLN A 13 46.91 -1.54 15.45
N SER A 14 46.21 -2.68 15.44
CA SER A 14 45.94 -3.67 16.51
C SER A 14 44.70 -3.36 17.36
N VAL A 15 43.86 -4.31 17.76
CA VAL A 15 44.12 -5.67 18.28
C VAL A 15 42.92 -6.60 17.99
N LEU A 16 43.19 -7.80 17.47
CA LEU A 16 42.30 -8.98 17.48
C LEU A 16 43.06 -10.09 18.22
N GLU A 17 42.66 -10.37 19.47
CA GLU A 17 43.10 -11.51 20.28
C GLU A 17 41.96 -12.55 20.30
N ARG A 18 42.16 -13.73 19.70
CA ARG A 18 42.50 -15.03 20.30
C ARG A 18 41.47 -15.60 21.31
N MET A 19 40.59 -16.49 20.81
CA MET A 19 40.42 -17.94 21.12
C MET A 19 40.48 -18.42 22.60
N PRO A 20 39.66 -19.40 23.05
CA PRO A 20 39.79 -20.77 22.52
C PRO A 20 38.53 -21.65 22.37
N ASP A 21 38.70 -22.64 21.48
CA ASP A 21 38.01 -23.92 21.40
C ASP A 21 38.17 -24.75 22.69
N GLU A 22 37.12 -25.44 23.11
CA GLU A 22 37.14 -26.83 23.60
C GLU A 22 35.71 -27.28 23.95
N PHE A 23 35.17 -28.27 23.24
CA PHE A 23 34.69 -29.53 23.84
C PHE A 23 34.28 -30.53 22.75
N THR A 24 34.93 -31.70 22.81
CA THR A 24 34.88 -32.80 21.86
C THR A 24 33.85 -33.85 22.27
N ARG A 25 33.12 -34.35 21.26
CA ARG A 25 32.48 -35.67 21.06
C ARG A 25 32.44 -36.71 22.21
N ALA A 26 31.24 -37.27 22.39
CA ALA A 26 30.93 -38.71 22.35
C ALA A 26 29.42 -38.83 22.00
N GLY A 27 28.87 -39.67 21.13
CA GLY A 27 29.35 -40.85 20.42
C GLY A 27 28.54 -42.09 20.81
N SER A 28 27.35 -42.32 20.22
CA SER A 28 26.72 -43.66 20.10
C SER A 28 25.38 -43.65 19.33
N HIS A 29 25.34 -44.34 18.18
CA HIS A 29 24.17 -44.93 17.51
C HIS A 29 24.23 -46.47 17.70
N PRO A 30 23.27 -47.30 17.26
CA PRO A 30 21.83 -47.12 16.99
C PRO A 30 20.95 -48.21 17.67
N SER A 31 19.62 -48.08 17.70
CA SER A 31 18.73 -49.26 17.72
C SER A 31 17.26 -48.95 17.37
N ALA A 32 16.78 -49.73 16.39
CA ALA A 32 15.43 -50.29 16.21
C ALA A 32 14.18 -49.39 16.10
N ALA A 33 13.58 -49.42 14.90
CA ALA A 33 12.14 -49.27 14.67
C ALA A 33 11.35 -50.40 15.36
N PRO A 34 10.07 -50.19 15.71
CA PRO A 34 9.01 -50.61 14.79
C PRO A 34 7.73 -49.75 14.82
N GLY A 35 6.87 -49.94 13.80
CA GLY A 35 5.42 -49.71 13.93
C GLY A 35 4.86 -48.68 12.95
N ALA A 36 4.55 -49.13 11.73
CA ALA A 36 3.66 -48.44 10.83
C ALA A 36 2.24 -48.43 11.43
N ASP A 37 1.68 -47.24 11.64
CA ASP A 37 0.24 -47.08 11.85
C ASP A 37 -0.31 -46.18 10.74
N ASN A 38 -1.21 -46.76 9.95
CA ASN A 38 -1.86 -46.14 8.81
C ASN A 38 -2.92 -45.15 9.32
N GLY A 39 -2.49 -43.95 9.70
CA GLY A 39 -3.38 -42.82 9.96
C GLY A 39 -3.89 -42.21 8.65
N GLY A 40 -5.11 -42.54 8.27
CA GLY A 40 -5.76 -42.07 7.05
C GLY A 40 -5.77 -40.55 6.89
N VAL A 41 -5.46 -40.11 5.67
CA VAL A 41 -5.68 -38.75 5.17
C VAL A 41 -7.14 -38.34 5.42
N PRO A 42 -7.45 -37.23 6.11
CA PRO A 42 -8.79 -36.69 6.12
C PRO A 42 -9.11 -36.18 4.72
N ARG A 43 -10.00 -36.89 4.03
CA ARG A 43 -10.60 -36.44 2.77
C ARG A 43 -11.19 -35.04 2.96
N GLN A 44 -10.93 -34.15 1.99
CA GLN A 44 -11.62 -32.88 1.80
C GLN A 44 -13.13 -33.10 1.93
N ALA A 45 -13.70 -32.74 3.07
CA ALA A 45 -15.13 -32.52 3.20
C ALA A 45 -15.40 -31.16 2.58
N GLY A 46 -16.01 -31.17 1.39
CA GLY A 46 -16.53 -29.96 0.76
C GLY A 46 -17.43 -29.22 1.73
N ARG A 47 -17.05 -28.00 2.09
CA ARG A 47 -17.92 -27.02 2.74
C ARG A 47 -18.61 -26.24 1.64
N THR A 48 -19.86 -26.60 1.35
CA THR A 48 -20.78 -25.82 0.53
C THR A 48 -21.83 -25.20 1.45
N GLU A 49 -22.21 -23.95 1.15
CA GLU A 49 -23.32 -23.14 1.72
C GLU A 49 -23.03 -22.09 2.82
N ALA A 50 -21.80 -21.90 3.32
CA ALA A 50 -21.52 -20.90 4.38
C ALA A 50 -21.00 -19.51 3.90
N ASP A 51 -20.84 -19.29 2.59
CA ASP A 51 -20.10 -18.13 2.02
C ASP A 51 -20.98 -16.98 1.52
N LEU A 52 -22.29 -17.03 1.72
CA LEU A 52 -23.21 -15.95 1.37
C LEU A 52 -23.71 -15.34 2.68
N ASP A 53 -23.70 -14.00 2.78
CA ASP A 53 -24.57 -13.39 3.77
C ASP A 53 -26.04 -13.78 3.44
N GLY A 54 -26.95 -13.63 4.40
CA GLY A 54 -28.37 -13.98 4.20
C GLY A 54 -29.07 -13.23 3.05
N THR A 55 -28.35 -12.42 2.27
CA THR A 55 -28.82 -11.67 1.10
C THR A 55 -28.30 -12.21 -0.24
N GLY A 56 -27.47 -13.25 -0.24
CA GLY A 56 -26.88 -13.81 -1.47
C GLY A 56 -25.69 -13.01 -2.01
N THR A 57 -25.13 -12.11 -1.20
CA THR A 57 -23.90 -11.37 -1.52
C THR A 57 -22.70 -12.20 -1.04
N PRO A 58 -21.59 -12.30 -1.81
CA PRO A 58 -20.39 -12.98 -1.33
C PRO A 58 -19.98 -12.39 0.02
N ALA A 59 -19.80 -13.24 1.04
CA ALA A 59 -19.37 -12.81 2.36
C ALA A 59 -18.11 -11.94 2.22
N VAL A 60 -18.18 -10.70 2.72
CA VAL A 60 -17.02 -9.81 2.75
C VAL A 60 -15.94 -10.48 3.58
N TRP A 61 -14.81 -10.76 2.95
CA TRP A 61 -13.66 -11.31 3.63
C TRP A 61 -13.23 -10.42 4.79
N ALA A 62 -13.20 -10.96 6.01
CA ALA A 62 -12.65 -10.29 7.19
C ALA A 62 -11.24 -10.78 7.57
N GLY A 63 -10.88 -12.00 7.15
CA GLY A 63 -9.63 -12.65 7.54
C GLY A 63 -9.68 -13.34 8.90
N ASP A 64 -10.86 -13.74 9.39
CA ASP A 64 -11.03 -14.37 10.71
C ASP A 64 -10.18 -15.63 10.89
N TRP A 65 -10.14 -16.50 9.87
CA TRP A 65 -9.29 -17.70 9.94
C TRP A 65 -7.80 -17.35 10.01
N VAL A 66 -7.37 -16.25 9.37
CA VAL A 66 -5.99 -15.77 9.43
C VAL A 66 -5.69 -15.24 10.83
N ALA A 67 -6.63 -14.48 11.40
CA ALA A 67 -6.57 -13.99 12.76
C ALA A 67 -6.40 -15.17 13.75
N ASP A 68 -7.24 -16.19 13.65
CA ASP A 68 -7.21 -17.40 14.47
C ASP A 68 -5.87 -18.15 14.34
N ARG A 69 -5.43 -18.41 13.10
CA ARG A 69 -4.20 -19.16 12.83
C ARG A 69 -2.94 -18.39 13.28
N LEU A 70 -2.95 -17.06 13.21
CA LEU A 70 -1.86 -16.22 13.71
C LEU A 70 -1.99 -15.88 15.20
N GLY A 71 -3.15 -16.11 15.81
CA GLY A 71 -3.50 -15.63 17.15
C GLY A 71 -3.62 -14.10 17.25
N VAL A 72 -3.78 -13.39 16.13
CA VAL A 72 -3.91 -11.93 16.10
C VAL A 72 -5.33 -11.56 16.50
N VAL A 73 -5.46 -10.60 17.42
CA VAL A 73 -6.77 -10.11 17.86
C VAL A 73 -6.88 -8.63 17.54
N VAL A 74 -7.93 -8.26 16.80
CA VAL A 74 -8.30 -6.87 16.54
C VAL A 74 -9.61 -6.57 17.24
N THR A 75 -9.55 -5.73 18.28
CA THR A 75 -10.73 -5.33 19.06
C THR A 75 -11.15 -3.93 18.63
N MET A 76 -12.32 -3.79 18.01
CA MET A 76 -12.85 -2.50 17.58
C MET A 76 -13.61 -1.78 18.69
N ASN A 77 -13.46 -0.46 18.76
CA ASN A 77 -14.20 0.38 19.69
C ASN A 77 -15.63 0.59 19.15
N THR A 78 -16.63 -0.01 19.78
CA THR A 78 -18.04 0.07 19.33
C THR A 78 -18.75 1.39 19.70
N SER A 79 -18.04 2.37 20.26
CA SER A 79 -18.60 3.56 20.93
C SER A 79 -18.06 4.92 20.43
N ALA A 80 -17.56 5.01 19.19
CA ALA A 80 -16.87 6.22 18.71
C ALA A 80 -17.75 7.44 18.35
N THR A 81 -19.02 7.51 18.75
CA THR A 81 -19.89 8.67 18.46
C THR A 81 -20.52 9.37 19.66
N GLU A 82 -20.25 8.97 20.90
CA GLU A 82 -20.91 9.58 22.08
C GLU A 82 -20.10 10.68 22.79
N GLN A 83 -18.79 10.84 22.53
CA GLN A 83 -17.96 11.76 23.33
C GLN A 83 -17.91 13.23 22.87
N THR A 84 -18.75 13.65 21.91
CA THR A 84 -18.83 15.06 21.48
C THR A 84 -20.22 15.70 21.61
N ALA A 85 -21.20 15.00 22.18
CA ALA A 85 -22.60 15.46 22.22
C ALA A 85 -23.16 15.84 23.60
N GLU A 86 -22.36 15.82 24.68
CA GLU A 86 -22.80 16.37 25.97
C GLU A 86 -22.45 17.85 26.08
N GLN A 87 -23.17 18.71 25.36
CA GLN A 87 -23.53 20.09 25.74
C GLN A 87 -24.27 20.83 24.60
N THR A 88 -25.41 20.32 24.13
CA THR A 88 -26.47 21.19 23.57
C THR A 88 -27.83 20.48 23.52
N GLU A 89 -28.55 20.47 24.63
CA GLU A 89 -29.99 20.20 24.60
C GLU A 89 -30.75 21.51 24.38
N SER A 90 -31.35 21.68 23.19
CA SER A 90 -32.75 22.14 23.05
C SER A 90 -33.16 22.25 21.58
N GLY A 91 -34.02 21.31 21.17
CA GLY A 91 -35.14 21.56 20.25
C GLY A 91 -34.87 21.61 18.74
N GLY A 92 -35.26 20.55 18.04
CA GLY A 92 -35.74 20.65 16.66
C GLY A 92 -35.27 19.55 15.70
N GLY A 93 -36.14 18.56 15.43
CA GLY A 93 -36.15 17.76 14.20
C GLY A 93 -34.92 16.89 13.92
N ALA A 94 -34.82 15.74 14.60
CA ALA A 94 -33.81 14.73 14.32
C ALA A 94 -34.01 14.11 12.93
N GLN A 95 -33.30 14.65 11.93
CA GLN A 95 -32.98 13.93 10.72
C GLN A 95 -31.90 12.90 11.11
N ALA A 96 -32.31 11.66 11.32
CA ALA A 96 -31.44 10.57 11.78
C ALA A 96 -30.19 10.51 10.91
N SER A 97 -29.06 10.78 11.55
CA SER A 97 -27.73 10.81 10.97
C SER A 97 -27.36 9.42 10.45
N ARG A 98 -27.26 9.26 9.13
CA ARG A 98 -27.00 7.99 8.41
C ARG A 98 -25.56 7.45 8.57
N TYR A 99 -24.85 7.83 9.63
CA TYR A 99 -23.51 7.30 9.89
C TYR A 99 -23.62 5.99 10.67
N ASP A 100 -23.95 4.91 9.96
CA ASP A 100 -23.82 3.57 10.50
C ASP A 100 -22.37 3.34 10.97
N LYS A 101 -22.24 2.64 12.11
CA LYS A 101 -20.96 2.26 12.72
C LYS A 101 -20.08 1.59 11.66
N VAL A 102 -18.96 2.22 11.30
CA VAL A 102 -18.00 1.62 10.35
C VAL A 102 -17.36 0.41 11.01
N MET A 103 -17.56 -0.77 10.43
CA MET A 103 -16.95 -2.01 10.90
C MET A 103 -15.55 -2.17 10.33
N LEU A 104 -14.69 -2.97 10.99
CA LEU A 104 -13.36 -3.30 10.48
C LEU A 104 -13.45 -3.83 9.04
N SER A 105 -14.36 -4.77 8.80
CA SER A 105 -14.60 -5.43 7.51
C SER A 105 -14.94 -4.45 6.38
N ASP A 106 -15.43 -3.25 6.69
CA ASP A 106 -15.74 -2.24 5.69
C ASP A 106 -14.48 -1.57 5.14
N LEU A 107 -13.40 -1.55 5.93
CA LEU A 107 -12.15 -0.85 5.63
C LEU A 107 -10.97 -1.79 5.38
N ALA A 108 -10.91 -2.93 6.05
CA ALA A 108 -9.80 -3.87 5.97
C ALA A 108 -10.14 -5.29 6.47
N GLY A 109 -9.24 -6.23 6.16
CA GLY A 109 -9.18 -7.56 6.79
C GLY A 109 -7.74 -8.03 6.97
N LEU A 110 -7.55 -9.25 7.49
CA LEU A 110 -6.21 -9.78 7.82
C LEU A 110 -5.70 -10.83 6.84
N ALA A 111 -4.55 -10.56 6.23
CA ALA A 111 -3.80 -11.50 5.39
C ALA A 111 -2.42 -11.80 5.99
N VAL A 112 -1.65 -12.67 5.32
CA VAL A 112 -0.30 -13.08 5.74
C VAL A 112 0.75 -12.42 4.87
N ARG A 113 1.80 -11.85 5.48
CA ARG A 113 2.98 -11.37 4.75
C ARG A 113 3.94 -12.53 4.47
N ARG A 114 4.61 -12.49 3.32
CA ARG A 114 5.82 -13.32 3.07
C ARG A 114 7.05 -12.58 3.61
N ASN A 115 7.02 -12.17 4.88
CA ASN A 115 8.07 -11.35 5.50
C ASN A 115 8.45 -11.91 6.87
N THR A 116 9.75 -11.92 7.18
CA THR A 116 10.31 -12.49 8.42
C THR A 116 10.08 -11.65 9.69
N ARG A 117 9.57 -10.41 9.57
CA ARG A 117 9.48 -9.44 10.67
C ARG A 117 8.08 -9.10 11.16
N ARG A 118 7.07 -9.29 10.32
CA ARG A 118 5.65 -9.12 10.66
C ARG A 118 4.89 -10.17 9.87
N ALA A 119 4.18 -11.05 10.57
CA ALA A 119 3.40 -12.12 9.94
C ALA A 119 2.05 -11.64 9.42
N HIS A 120 1.37 -10.76 10.16
CA HIS A 120 0.08 -10.20 9.75
C HIS A 120 0.24 -9.06 8.76
N LEU A 121 -0.74 -8.94 7.87
CA LEU A 121 -0.96 -7.84 6.95
C LEU A 121 -2.39 -7.36 7.13
N VAL A 122 -2.57 -6.10 7.53
CA VAL A 122 -3.86 -5.44 7.38
C VAL A 122 -4.01 -5.09 5.90
N VAL A 123 -4.98 -5.70 5.24
CA VAL A 123 -5.27 -5.46 3.83
C VAL A 123 -6.47 -4.55 3.74
N SER A 124 -6.27 -3.35 3.22
CA SER A 124 -7.38 -2.44 2.98
C SER A 124 -8.29 -2.95 1.87
N THR A 125 -9.60 -2.90 2.12
CA THR A 125 -10.67 -3.18 1.13
C THR A 125 -11.11 -1.92 0.40
N VAL A 126 -10.48 -0.77 0.65
CA VAL A 126 -10.84 0.53 0.06
C VAL A 126 -9.70 1.20 -0.72
N LEU A 127 -8.42 0.82 -0.51
CA LEU A 127 -7.30 1.55 -1.11
C LEU A 127 -6.82 1.03 -2.47
N GLY A 128 -7.27 -0.13 -2.93
CA GLY A 128 -6.83 -0.67 -4.23
C GLY A 128 -5.36 -1.10 -4.23
N LYS A 129 -4.80 -1.55 -3.11
CA LYS A 129 -3.37 -1.89 -3.03
C LYS A 129 -3.06 -3.38 -3.18
N ASN A 130 -3.85 -4.23 -2.52
CA ASN A 130 -3.71 -5.69 -2.59
C ASN A 130 -4.94 -6.35 -3.21
N ILE A 131 -6.06 -5.64 -3.26
CA ILE A 131 -7.32 -6.10 -3.83
C ILE A 131 -7.80 -4.99 -4.77
N PRO A 132 -8.12 -5.27 -6.04
CA PRO A 132 -8.82 -4.34 -6.90
C PRO A 132 -10.14 -3.88 -6.25
N VAL A 133 -10.38 -2.58 -6.25
CA VAL A 133 -11.58 -1.98 -5.65
C VAL A 133 -12.32 -1.17 -6.70
N THR A 134 -13.62 -0.94 -6.50
CA THR A 134 -14.31 0.05 -7.33
C THR A 134 -13.72 1.43 -7.04
N PRO A 135 -13.48 2.28 -8.07
CA PRO A 135 -12.87 3.59 -7.89
C PRO A 135 -13.71 4.48 -6.96
N ARG A 136 -15.04 4.36 -7.02
CA ARG A 136 -15.97 5.02 -6.10
C ARG A 136 -15.70 4.68 -4.64
N ARG A 137 -15.50 3.39 -4.31
CA ARG A 137 -15.24 2.96 -2.93
C ARG A 137 -13.95 3.58 -2.38
N ALA A 138 -12.90 3.64 -3.19
CA ALA A 138 -11.66 4.30 -2.83
C ALA A 138 -11.85 5.81 -2.61
N SER A 139 -12.50 6.50 -3.54
CA SER A 139 -12.78 7.93 -3.43
C SER A 139 -13.65 8.28 -2.22
N GLU A 140 -14.72 7.53 -1.96
CA GLU A 140 -15.61 7.78 -0.81
C GLU A 140 -14.87 7.61 0.53
N ALA A 141 -14.01 6.60 0.67
CA ALA A 141 -13.21 6.42 1.89
C ALA A 141 -12.27 7.60 2.15
N GLY A 142 -11.57 8.07 1.11
CA GLY A 142 -10.66 9.22 1.22
C GLY A 142 -11.38 10.53 1.50
N HIS A 143 -12.53 10.80 0.85
CA HIS A 143 -13.32 12.00 1.13
C HIS A 143 -13.90 11.99 2.54
N ARG A 144 -14.42 10.86 3.03
CA ARG A 144 -14.90 10.74 4.42
C ARG A 144 -13.80 11.03 5.44
N LEU A 145 -12.57 10.55 5.19
CA LEU A 145 -11.45 10.88 6.06
C LEU A 145 -11.10 12.37 5.98
N GLY A 146 -11.18 12.96 4.79
CA GLY A 146 -11.00 14.40 4.58
C GLY A 146 -12.05 15.27 5.28
N GLU A 147 -13.30 14.83 5.36
CA GLU A 147 -14.35 15.49 6.13
C GLU A 147 -14.03 15.52 7.63
N LEU A 148 -13.49 14.43 8.19
CA LEU A 148 -13.03 14.40 9.58
C LEU A 148 -11.86 15.37 9.81
N VAL A 149 -10.93 15.46 8.85
CA VAL A 149 -9.84 16.43 8.88
C VAL A 149 -10.39 17.86 8.85
N ALA A 150 -11.36 18.14 7.96
CA ALA A 150 -11.99 19.45 7.84
C ALA A 150 -12.64 19.89 9.16
N GLN A 151 -13.33 18.96 9.85
CA GLN A 151 -13.92 19.19 11.17
C GLN A 151 -12.85 19.48 12.24
N ALA A 152 -11.71 18.77 12.21
CA ALA A 152 -10.65 18.95 13.18
C ALA A 152 -9.85 20.25 12.97
N ILE A 153 -9.63 20.67 11.72
CA ILE A 153 -8.76 21.80 11.37
C ILE A 153 -9.50 23.13 11.15
N GLY A 154 -10.78 23.08 10.78
CA GLY A 154 -11.57 24.24 10.38
C GLY A 154 -11.18 24.78 8.99
N ALA A 155 -11.56 26.03 8.70
CA ALA A 155 -11.30 26.68 7.41
C ALA A 155 -9.90 27.31 7.36
N SER A 156 -8.85 26.49 7.37
CA SER A 156 -7.45 26.94 7.23
C SER A 156 -6.80 26.32 5.99
N PRO A 157 -5.91 27.04 5.29
CA PRO A 157 -5.04 26.44 4.28
C PRO A 157 -4.12 25.40 4.93
N VAL A 158 -3.94 24.25 4.30
CA VAL A 158 -3.16 23.13 4.87
C VAL A 158 -2.14 22.58 3.89
N LEU A 159 -1.12 21.92 4.45
CA LEU A 159 -0.30 20.99 3.70
C LEU A 159 -0.67 19.57 4.10
N VAL A 160 -1.13 18.77 3.16
CA VAL A 160 -1.39 17.34 3.35
C VAL A 160 -0.18 16.54 2.86
N ILE A 161 0.32 15.62 3.67
CA ILE A 161 1.44 14.73 3.35
C ILE A 161 0.98 13.27 3.47
N GLY A 162 0.85 12.58 2.34
CA GLY A 162 0.58 11.14 2.31
C GLY A 162 1.85 10.30 2.45
N TYR A 163 1.76 9.14 3.08
CA TYR A 163 2.87 8.19 3.14
C TYR A 163 2.91 7.24 1.95
N ALA A 164 4.11 7.10 1.36
CA ALA A 164 4.33 6.10 0.34
C ALA A 164 4.45 4.72 1.00
N GLU A 165 3.79 3.70 0.50
CA GLU A 165 3.17 3.68 -0.82
C GLU A 165 1.65 3.79 -0.76
N THR A 166 1.03 3.12 0.20
CA THR A 166 -0.41 2.88 0.23
C THR A 166 -1.24 4.14 0.43
N ALA A 167 -0.72 5.12 1.18
CA ALA A 167 -1.44 6.35 1.49
C ALA A 167 -1.21 7.48 0.48
N THR A 168 -0.49 7.26 -0.65
CA THR A 168 -0.29 8.33 -1.65
C THR A 168 -1.57 8.74 -2.36
N SER A 169 -2.50 7.81 -2.61
CA SER A 169 -3.82 8.18 -3.14
C SER A 169 -4.76 8.66 -2.04
N LEU A 170 -4.70 8.02 -0.86
CA LEU A 170 -5.54 8.38 0.28
C LEU A 170 -5.30 9.84 0.70
N GLY A 171 -4.04 10.24 0.86
CA GLY A 171 -3.68 11.61 1.23
C GLY A 171 -4.15 12.64 0.20
N HIS A 172 -4.16 12.27 -1.08
CA HIS A 172 -4.61 13.14 -2.14
C HIS A 172 -6.13 13.34 -2.10
N LEU A 173 -6.89 12.26 -1.84
CA LEU A 173 -8.34 12.33 -1.64
C LEU A 173 -8.72 13.12 -0.37
N VAL A 174 -7.91 12.99 0.70
CA VAL A 174 -8.05 13.85 1.89
C VAL A 174 -7.83 15.32 1.53
N ALA A 175 -6.80 15.62 0.73
CA ALA A 175 -6.58 16.98 0.25
C ALA A 175 -7.75 17.47 -0.63
N ASP A 176 -8.34 16.61 -1.46
CA ASP A 176 -9.47 16.94 -2.34
C ASP A 176 -10.72 17.39 -1.58
N ALA A 177 -10.97 16.81 -0.41
CA ALA A 177 -12.06 17.20 0.47
C ALA A 177 -11.83 18.54 1.20
N LEU A 178 -10.64 19.12 1.09
CA LEU A 178 -10.25 20.37 1.73
C LEU A 178 -10.16 21.49 0.68
N PRO A 179 -10.69 22.70 0.98
CA PRO A 179 -10.82 23.78 -0.01
C PRO A 179 -9.48 24.40 -0.42
N ASP A 180 -8.49 24.46 0.47
CA ASP A 180 -7.16 25.04 0.20
C ASP A 180 -6.07 24.13 0.77
N ALA A 181 -5.86 22.99 0.13
CA ALA A 181 -4.89 21.99 0.53
C ALA A 181 -3.86 21.73 -0.56
N ASP A 182 -2.61 22.11 -0.30
CA ASP A 182 -1.49 21.60 -1.08
C ASP A 182 -1.25 20.15 -0.69
N TYR A 183 -0.87 19.33 -1.66
CA TYR A 183 -0.60 17.92 -1.44
C TYR A 183 0.83 17.55 -1.76
N LEU A 184 1.50 16.85 -0.84
CA LEU A 184 2.78 16.18 -1.05
C LEU A 184 2.62 14.70 -0.65
N HIS A 185 3.44 13.81 -1.17
CA HIS A 185 3.63 12.52 -0.51
C HIS A 185 5.11 12.22 -0.35
N SER A 186 5.44 11.47 0.71
CA SER A 186 6.78 10.88 0.80
C SER A 186 7.02 9.93 -0.37
N THR A 187 8.28 9.70 -0.72
CA THR A 187 8.66 8.77 -1.79
C THR A 187 9.85 7.93 -1.36
N ARG A 188 9.96 6.76 -1.98
CA ARG A 188 11.14 5.88 -1.89
C ARG A 188 11.90 5.84 -3.22
N ARG A 189 11.54 6.72 -4.17
CA ARG A 189 12.08 6.83 -5.52
C ARG A 189 12.71 8.21 -5.68
N LEU A 190 14.03 8.26 -5.58
CA LEU A 190 14.81 9.47 -5.85
C LEU A 190 15.23 9.50 -7.32
N LEU A 191 14.78 10.51 -8.08
CA LEU A 191 15.21 10.68 -9.47
C LEU A 191 16.53 11.46 -9.58
N PRO A 192 17.26 11.32 -10.69
CA PRO A 192 18.46 12.13 -10.95
C PRO A 192 18.17 13.63 -10.87
N GLY A 193 19.01 14.34 -10.12
CA GLY A 193 18.88 15.79 -9.93
C GLY A 193 17.92 16.21 -8.82
N GLU A 194 17.21 15.27 -8.19
CA GLU A 194 16.39 15.57 -7.00
C GLU A 194 17.24 15.56 -5.73
N THR A 195 16.94 16.48 -4.83
CA THR A 195 17.55 16.56 -3.50
C THR A 195 16.46 16.45 -2.44
N PRO A 196 16.50 15.45 -1.54
CA PRO A 196 15.57 15.37 -0.42
C PRO A 196 15.68 16.59 0.49
N VAL A 197 14.54 17.18 0.83
CA VAL A 197 14.44 18.26 1.83
C VAL A 197 14.22 17.69 3.23
N GLY A 198 13.63 16.49 3.32
CA GLY A 198 13.48 15.75 4.57
C GLY A 198 13.58 14.25 4.34
N THR A 199 14.14 13.53 5.31
CA THR A 199 14.29 12.07 5.29
C THR A 199 13.87 11.49 6.63
N PHE A 200 13.06 10.45 6.62
CA PHE A 200 12.66 9.70 7.82
C PHE A 200 12.57 8.20 7.51
N THR A 201 12.57 7.36 8.54
CA THR A 201 12.53 5.89 8.38
C THR A 201 11.27 5.34 9.03
N GLU A 202 10.61 4.41 8.36
CA GLU A 202 9.54 3.62 8.97
C GLU A 202 10.11 2.69 10.06
N ALA A 203 9.49 2.68 11.23
CA ALA A 203 10.00 1.91 12.38
C ALA A 203 9.85 0.38 12.24
N HIS A 204 9.14 -0.11 11.21
CA HIS A 204 8.69 -1.50 11.10
C HIS A 204 9.02 -2.18 9.76
N SER A 205 9.84 -1.56 8.90
CA SER A 205 10.28 -2.10 7.61
C SER A 205 11.82 -1.98 7.49
N HIS A 206 12.46 -2.85 6.71
CA HIS A 206 13.92 -2.83 6.53
C HIS A 206 14.38 -1.48 6.01
N ALA A 207 14.96 -0.62 6.85
CA ALA A 207 15.75 0.56 6.47
C ALA A 207 15.17 1.31 5.24
N THR A 208 13.84 1.42 5.17
CA THR A 208 13.22 2.02 3.99
C THR A 208 13.08 3.49 4.31
N GLU A 209 14.01 4.27 3.78
CA GLU A 209 14.01 5.71 3.91
C GLU A 209 12.87 6.28 3.06
N HIS A 210 12.09 7.15 3.69
CA HIS A 210 11.09 7.99 3.06
C HIS A 210 11.68 9.36 2.87
N LEU A 211 11.55 9.87 1.66
CA LEU A 211 12.09 11.14 1.22
C LEU A 211 10.94 12.12 0.98
N LEU A 212 11.12 13.37 1.37
CA LEU A 212 10.29 14.50 0.95
C LEU A 212 11.07 15.28 -0.10
N VAL A 213 10.58 15.27 -1.34
CA VAL A 213 11.26 15.87 -2.51
C VAL A 213 10.36 16.89 -3.22
N PRO A 214 9.79 17.89 -2.53
CA PRO A 214 8.97 18.89 -3.20
C PRO A 214 9.75 19.59 -4.32
N ALA A 215 9.06 20.01 -5.39
CA ALA A 215 9.66 20.82 -6.45
C ALA A 215 10.21 22.14 -5.87
N GLU A 216 9.42 22.77 -4.99
CA GLU A 216 9.78 23.98 -4.26
C GLU A 216 9.94 23.65 -2.76
N PRO A 217 11.16 23.70 -2.19
CA PRO A 217 11.42 23.41 -0.78
C PRO A 217 10.58 24.26 0.20
N GLU A 218 10.18 25.46 -0.22
CA GLU A 218 9.36 26.41 0.53
C GLU A 218 8.01 25.82 0.93
N LEU A 219 7.51 24.82 0.19
CA LEU A 219 6.28 24.09 0.55
C LEU A 219 6.34 23.56 1.98
N LEU A 220 7.50 23.04 2.40
CA LEU A 220 7.72 22.51 3.75
C LEU A 220 8.06 23.60 4.79
N ALA A 221 8.36 24.82 4.36
CA ALA A 221 8.70 25.94 5.22
C ALA A 221 7.48 26.83 5.59
N THR A 222 6.31 26.56 5.03
CA THR A 222 5.08 27.31 5.29
C THR A 222 4.60 27.20 6.76
N GLU A 223 3.90 28.20 7.26
CA GLU A 223 3.27 28.16 8.61
C GLU A 223 1.95 27.38 8.65
N ARG A 224 1.51 26.84 7.49
CA ARG A 224 0.29 26.05 7.37
C ARG A 224 0.34 24.84 8.31
N PRO A 225 -0.78 24.49 8.96
CA PRO A 225 -0.85 23.22 9.67
C PRO A 225 -0.61 22.06 8.69
N VAL A 226 -0.01 20.99 9.21
CA VAL A 226 0.31 19.80 8.42
C VAL A 226 -0.61 18.66 8.81
N VAL A 227 -1.20 18.03 7.81
CA VAL A 227 -1.98 16.79 7.93
C VAL A 227 -1.12 15.65 7.39
N LEU A 228 -0.74 14.70 8.25
CA LEU A 228 -0.05 13.48 7.86
C LEU A 228 -1.09 12.40 7.61
N VAL A 229 -1.03 11.71 6.47
CA VAL A 229 -2.01 10.70 6.08
C VAL A 229 -1.34 9.35 5.91
N ASP A 230 -1.85 8.36 6.63
CA ASP A 230 -1.42 6.95 6.56
C ASP A 230 -2.64 6.03 6.44
N ASP A 231 -2.46 4.79 6.01
CA ASP A 231 -3.56 3.81 5.97
C ASP A 231 -3.88 3.26 7.37
N GLU A 232 -2.86 3.03 8.19
CA GLU A 232 -2.99 2.46 9.54
C GLU A 232 -2.04 3.13 10.55
N LEU A 233 -2.56 3.48 11.73
CA LEU A 233 -1.77 4.00 12.85
C LEU A 233 -1.63 2.94 13.95
N THR A 234 -0.43 2.36 14.10
CA THR A 234 -0.14 1.33 15.13
C THR A 234 0.55 1.86 16.37
N THR A 235 1.84 2.22 16.30
CA THR A 235 2.57 2.79 17.46
C THR A 235 2.76 4.30 17.31
N GLY A 236 2.40 4.87 16.16
CA GLY A 236 2.62 6.28 15.81
C GLY A 236 4.08 6.73 15.67
N ARG A 237 5.05 5.82 15.78
CA ARG A 237 6.49 6.15 15.73
C ARG A 237 6.92 6.75 14.40
N THR A 238 6.41 6.24 13.27
CA THR A 238 6.68 6.80 11.94
C THR A 238 6.21 8.26 11.86
N ALA A 239 4.98 8.54 12.32
CA ALA A 239 4.44 9.89 12.32
C ALA A 239 5.24 10.85 13.21
N LEU A 240 5.63 10.42 14.41
CA LEU A 240 6.48 11.22 15.30
C LEU A 240 7.86 11.51 14.69
N ALA A 241 8.47 10.53 14.01
CA ALA A 241 9.73 10.72 13.30
C ALA A 241 9.58 11.74 12.17
N THR A 242 8.51 11.65 11.36
CA THR A 242 8.20 12.65 10.33
C THR A 242 7.99 14.04 10.94
N ILE A 243 7.23 14.15 12.03
CA ILE A 243 6.99 15.42 12.72
C ILE A 243 8.31 16.01 13.21
N GLY A 244 9.21 15.21 13.78
CA GLY A 244 10.54 15.68 14.17
C GLY A 244 11.32 16.31 13.02
N VAL A 245 11.30 15.67 11.84
CA VAL A 245 11.92 16.22 10.61
C VAL A 245 11.25 17.52 10.18
N LEU A 246 9.92 17.56 10.16
CA LEU A 246 9.17 18.75 9.76
C LEU A 246 9.34 19.92 10.73
N GLN A 247 9.43 19.65 12.04
CA GLN A 247 9.69 20.63 13.08
C GLN A 247 11.08 21.26 12.93
N ALA A 248 12.08 20.47 12.53
CA ALA A 248 13.42 20.96 12.27
C ALA A 248 13.49 21.89 11.05
N ILE A 249 12.62 21.68 10.04
CA ILE A 249 12.49 22.57 8.88
C ILE A 249 11.73 23.84 9.26
N ARG A 250 10.55 23.67 9.89
CA ARG A 250 9.71 24.78 10.32
C ARG A 250 8.89 24.38 11.54
N HIS A 251 9.10 25.12 12.63
CA HIS A 251 8.35 24.90 13.85
C HIS A 251 6.84 25.15 13.65
N ARG A 252 6.00 24.19 14.05
CA ARG A 252 4.54 24.27 13.99
C ARG A 252 3.89 23.90 15.32
N PRO A 253 2.87 24.67 15.74
CA PRO A 253 2.19 24.41 17.01
C PRO A 253 1.23 23.21 16.95
N ARG A 254 0.83 22.78 15.74
CA ARG A 254 -0.21 21.78 15.55
C ARG A 254 0.03 20.92 14.31
N TYR A 255 -0.20 19.61 14.48
CA TYR A 255 -0.26 18.61 13.42
C TYR A 255 -1.57 17.82 13.56
N ILE A 256 -2.05 17.28 12.44
CA ILE A 256 -3.13 16.31 12.40
C ILE A 256 -2.58 15.03 11.77
N ILE A 257 -2.91 13.88 12.33
CA ILE A 257 -2.72 12.58 11.70
C ILE A 257 -4.09 12.06 11.29
N ALA A 258 -4.26 11.77 10.02
CA ALA A 258 -5.46 11.17 9.47
C ALA A 258 -5.17 9.73 9.02
N THR A 259 -5.99 8.78 9.45
CA THR A 259 -5.79 7.37 9.10
C THR A 259 -7.12 6.64 8.85
N LEU A 260 -7.12 5.55 8.09
CA LEU A 260 -8.32 4.72 8.03
C LEU A 260 -8.56 4.02 9.38
N LEU A 261 -7.49 3.50 9.97
CA LEU A 261 -7.53 2.68 11.18
C LEU A 261 -6.55 3.19 12.24
N ASP A 262 -7.05 3.62 13.40
CA ASP A 262 -6.20 3.85 14.57
C ASP A 262 -6.23 2.61 15.47
N LEU A 263 -5.16 1.82 15.43
CA LEU A 263 -5.01 0.53 16.10
C LEU A 263 -4.07 0.59 17.33
N ARG A 264 -3.76 1.81 17.81
CA ARG A 264 -2.91 2.02 18.99
C ARG A 264 -3.53 1.43 20.25
N SER A 265 -2.71 0.69 21.00
CA SER A 265 -3.00 0.35 22.40
C SER A 265 -2.95 1.58 23.31
N ASP A 266 -3.47 1.48 24.53
CA ASP A 266 -3.38 2.55 25.52
C ASP A 266 -1.93 2.93 25.85
N ALA A 267 -1.03 1.92 25.89
CA ALA A 267 0.39 2.14 26.09
C ALA A 267 1.01 2.95 24.93
N ASP A 268 0.64 2.62 23.68
CA ASP A 268 1.09 3.36 22.50
C ASP A 268 0.54 4.80 22.51
N ARG A 269 -0.73 5.01 22.92
CA ARG A 269 -1.32 6.35 23.06
C ARG A 269 -0.59 7.19 24.09
N ALA A 270 -0.26 6.61 25.24
CA ALA A 270 0.49 7.30 26.30
C ALA A 270 1.92 7.65 25.87
N ALA A 271 2.64 6.71 25.24
CA ALA A 271 3.98 6.95 24.69
C ALA A 271 3.94 8.04 23.60
N PHE A 272 2.94 7.97 22.71
CA PHE A 272 2.74 8.95 21.65
C PHE A 272 2.50 10.36 22.20
N ALA A 273 1.67 10.51 23.25
CA ALA A 273 1.41 11.79 23.89
C ALA A 273 2.66 12.37 24.58
N ALA A 274 3.47 11.52 25.23
CA ALA A 274 4.72 11.93 25.86
C ALA A 274 5.73 12.45 24.81
N ASP A 275 5.84 11.77 23.67
CA ASP A 275 6.70 12.20 22.57
C ASP A 275 6.19 13.48 21.89
N ALA A 276 4.88 13.64 21.73
CA ALA A 276 4.28 14.89 21.25
C ALA A 276 4.64 16.08 22.16
N ALA A 277 4.55 15.88 23.48
CA ALA A 277 4.94 16.89 24.47
C ALA A 277 6.43 17.23 24.39
N ARG A 278 7.30 16.23 24.21
CA ARG A 278 8.75 16.43 24.02
C ARG A 278 9.08 17.22 22.74
N LEU A 279 8.31 17.04 21.68
CA LEU A 279 8.42 17.80 20.44
C LEU A 279 7.83 19.22 20.52
N GLY A 280 7.17 19.58 21.64
CA GLY A 280 6.61 20.91 21.84
C GLY A 280 5.42 21.23 20.93
N THR A 281 4.66 20.22 20.49
CA THR A 281 3.57 20.39 19.53
C THR A 281 2.34 19.60 19.87
N ARG A 282 1.17 20.14 19.53
CA ARG A 282 -0.10 19.43 19.63
C ARG A 282 -0.27 18.51 18.42
N ILE A 283 -0.62 17.25 18.65
CA ILE A 283 -0.94 16.31 17.59
C ILE A 283 -2.34 15.76 17.83
N ASP A 284 -3.26 16.07 16.91
CA ASP A 284 -4.61 15.50 16.91
C ASP A 284 -4.65 14.30 15.96
N VAL A 285 -5.42 13.26 16.30
CA VAL A 285 -5.60 12.08 15.46
C VAL A 285 -7.06 11.94 15.08
N VAL A 286 -7.33 11.79 13.78
CA VAL A 286 -8.65 11.48 13.23
C VAL A 286 -8.58 10.14 12.49
N ALA A 287 -9.59 9.30 12.66
CA ALA A 287 -9.65 7.99 12.03
C ALA A 287 -11.08 7.60 11.64
N LEU A 288 -11.24 6.82 10.57
CA LEU A 288 -12.55 6.28 10.19
C LEU A 288 -13.00 5.15 11.14
N ALA A 289 -12.06 4.36 11.65
CA ALA A 289 -12.33 3.39 12.72
C ALA A 289 -11.17 3.35 13.72
N GLN A 290 -11.49 2.94 14.94
CA GLN A 290 -10.55 2.82 16.06
C GLN A 290 -10.66 1.45 16.70
N GLY A 291 -9.52 0.88 17.06
CA GLY A 291 -9.44 -0.37 17.77
C GLY A 291 -8.06 -0.59 18.37
N VAL A 292 -7.79 -1.84 18.75
CA VAL A 292 -6.48 -2.29 19.24
C VAL A 292 -6.12 -3.57 18.51
N LEU A 293 -4.94 -3.59 17.92
CA LEU A 293 -4.35 -4.81 17.34
C LEU A 293 -3.34 -5.38 18.34
N SER A 294 -3.53 -6.65 18.70
CA SER A 294 -2.62 -7.40 19.55
C SER A 294 -2.11 -8.66 18.86
N THR A 295 -0.85 -8.98 19.11
CA THR A 295 -0.18 -10.16 18.53
C THR A 295 0.49 -10.97 19.63
N PRO A 296 0.45 -12.31 19.56
CA PRO A 296 1.17 -13.16 20.51
C PRO A 296 2.67 -13.14 20.21
N ASP A 297 3.49 -13.53 21.20
CA ASP A 297 4.96 -13.53 21.07
C ASP A 297 5.47 -14.46 19.96
N ASP A 298 4.72 -15.52 19.65
CA ASP A 298 5.03 -16.53 18.63
C ASP A 298 4.42 -16.22 17.26
N VAL A 299 3.82 -15.03 17.05
CA VAL A 299 3.12 -14.66 15.81
C VAL A 299 3.99 -14.82 14.55
N LEU A 300 5.30 -14.55 14.66
CA LEU A 300 6.24 -14.69 13.53
C LEU A 300 6.47 -16.16 13.18
N GLU A 301 6.49 -17.04 14.18
CA GLU A 301 6.66 -18.47 13.96
C GLU A 301 5.41 -19.06 13.30
N ARG A 302 4.21 -18.72 13.81
CA ARG A 302 2.93 -19.09 13.19
C ARG A 302 2.84 -18.61 11.74
N GLY A 303 3.28 -17.39 11.47
CA GLY A 303 3.33 -16.83 10.12
C GLY A 303 4.25 -17.62 9.18
N ARG A 304 5.45 -18.01 9.63
CA ARG A 304 6.36 -18.84 8.82
C ARG A 304 5.78 -20.21 8.51
N GLN A 305 5.12 -20.84 9.49
CA GLN A 305 4.45 -22.13 9.30
C GLN A 305 3.32 -22.03 8.27
N LEU A 306 2.48 -20.99 8.34
CA LEU A 306 1.46 -20.73 7.33
C LEU A 306 2.07 -20.49 5.95
N VAL A 307 3.11 -19.66 5.85
CA VAL A 307 3.78 -19.44 4.56
C VAL A 307 4.33 -20.76 4.02
N ALA A 308 4.95 -21.60 4.84
CA ALA A 308 5.46 -22.91 4.41
C ALA A 308 4.34 -23.85 3.95
N GLU A 309 3.26 -23.97 4.71
CA GLU A 309 2.08 -24.80 4.37
C GLU A 309 1.51 -24.46 2.99
N PHE A 310 1.39 -23.16 2.69
CA PHE A 310 0.86 -22.68 1.41
C PHE A 310 1.94 -22.39 0.35
N SER A 311 3.22 -22.65 0.64
CA SER A 311 4.33 -22.50 -0.32
C SER A 311 4.99 -23.82 -0.73
N GLU A 312 4.87 -24.89 0.05
CA GLU A 312 5.30 -26.26 -0.30
C GLU A 312 4.35 -26.87 -1.36
N PRO A 313 4.82 -27.76 -2.24
CA PRO A 313 4.77 -27.52 -3.68
C PRO A 313 3.39 -27.68 -4.33
N SER A 314 2.80 -26.54 -4.70
CA SER A 314 2.45 -26.28 -6.10
C SER A 314 3.66 -25.67 -6.83
N GLU A 315 4.79 -26.38 -6.86
CA GLU A 315 5.91 -26.09 -7.77
C GLU A 315 5.53 -26.33 -9.25
N GLN A 316 4.31 -26.79 -9.52
CA GLN A 316 3.67 -26.73 -10.84
C GLN A 316 3.22 -25.32 -11.27
N ALA A 317 3.38 -24.29 -10.43
CA ALA A 317 3.06 -22.89 -10.76
C ALA A 317 4.29 -21.98 -10.96
N ARG A 318 5.53 -22.52 -10.86
CA ARG A 318 6.77 -21.76 -11.13
C ARG A 318 7.27 -21.83 -12.58
N THR A 319 6.46 -22.42 -13.45
CA THR A 319 6.38 -22.09 -14.87
C THR A 319 4.89 -22.14 -15.22
N PRO A 320 4.33 -21.27 -16.07
CA PRO A 320 3.08 -21.60 -16.72
C PRO A 320 3.37 -22.81 -17.62
N ASP A 321 3.23 -24.03 -17.09
CA ASP A 321 2.89 -25.17 -17.93
C ASP A 321 1.44 -24.92 -18.34
N ARG A 322 1.18 -24.25 -19.46
CA ARG A 322 0.95 -24.88 -20.78
C ARG A 322 0.02 -26.11 -20.76
N THR A 323 -0.79 -26.30 -19.73
CA THR A 323 -1.83 -27.33 -19.72
C THR A 323 -3.20 -26.74 -19.36
N GLY A 324 -4.03 -26.54 -20.39
CA GLY A 324 -5.49 -26.54 -20.24
C GLY A 324 -6.25 -25.48 -21.03
N ARG A 325 -5.70 -24.28 -21.23
CA ARG A 325 -6.20 -23.30 -22.20
C ARG A 325 -5.01 -22.83 -23.01
N ALA A 326 -5.10 -23.00 -24.33
CA ALA A 326 -4.01 -22.81 -25.27
C ALA A 326 -3.19 -21.53 -24.97
N ALA A 327 -1.89 -21.72 -24.75
CA ALA A 327 -0.90 -20.71 -25.06
C ALA A 327 -1.00 -20.42 -26.56
N THR A 328 -1.67 -19.33 -26.96
CA THR A 328 -1.58 -18.82 -28.34
C THR A 328 -1.94 -17.35 -28.51
N VAL A 329 -2.59 -16.68 -27.55
CA VAL A 329 -2.89 -15.25 -27.69
C VAL A 329 -2.44 -14.51 -26.44
N ARG A 330 -1.28 -13.85 -26.55
CA ARG A 330 -0.89 -12.80 -25.60
C ARG A 330 -1.67 -11.54 -25.95
N ALA A 331 -2.08 -10.78 -24.94
CA ALA A 331 -2.72 -9.50 -25.17
C ALA A 331 -1.89 -8.64 -26.13
N THR A 332 -2.59 -7.96 -27.05
CA THR A 332 -1.95 -6.92 -27.85
C THR A 332 -1.73 -5.70 -26.96
N VAL A 333 -0.53 -5.13 -27.03
CA VAL A 333 -0.19 -3.93 -26.26
C VAL A 333 -0.43 -2.70 -27.10
N ARG A 334 -1.26 -1.79 -26.59
CA ARG A 334 -1.45 -0.46 -27.18
C ARG A 334 -0.81 0.57 -26.27
N ARG A 335 0.01 1.46 -26.84
CA ARG A 335 0.61 2.58 -26.09
C ARG A 335 -0.20 3.84 -26.35
N VAL A 336 -0.52 4.56 -25.28
CA VAL A 336 -1.27 5.82 -25.33
C VAL A 336 -0.44 6.87 -24.62
N ASN A 337 -0.16 7.96 -25.34
CA ASN A 337 0.52 9.14 -24.79
C ASN A 337 -0.48 10.30 -24.84
N PRO A 338 -1.38 10.40 -23.85
CA PRO A 338 -2.39 11.45 -23.84
C PRO A 338 -1.72 12.82 -23.71
N GLN A 339 -2.42 13.86 -24.15
CA GLN A 339 -1.97 15.23 -23.88
C GLN A 339 -1.99 15.48 -22.38
N TRP A 340 -0.95 16.14 -21.88
CA TRP A 340 -0.83 16.53 -20.49
C TRP A 340 -0.31 17.97 -20.39
N PRO A 341 -0.94 18.84 -19.58
CA PRO A 341 -0.51 20.23 -19.45
C PRO A 341 0.95 20.34 -18.99
N ALA A 342 1.72 21.22 -19.64
CA ALA A 342 3.12 21.41 -19.32
C ALA A 342 3.29 21.89 -17.86
N GLY A 343 4.20 21.26 -17.12
CA GLY A 343 4.50 21.59 -15.73
C GLY A 343 3.43 21.18 -14.72
N LEU A 344 2.33 20.54 -15.13
CA LEU A 344 1.36 19.96 -14.21
C LEU A 344 1.92 18.63 -13.65
N PRO A 345 2.04 18.46 -12.32
CA PRO A 345 2.52 17.20 -11.75
C PRO A 345 1.53 16.05 -12.00
N VAL A 346 2.06 14.87 -12.35
CA VAL A 346 1.27 13.64 -12.50
C VAL A 346 0.80 13.02 -11.18
N GLY A 347 1.29 13.54 -10.05
CA GLY A 347 1.00 13.05 -8.71
C GLY A 347 1.74 13.87 -7.65
N GLY A 348 1.44 13.63 -6.38
CA GLY A 348 1.88 14.46 -5.26
C GLY A 348 3.37 14.37 -4.90
N ARG A 349 4.19 13.54 -5.55
CA ARG A 349 5.59 13.30 -5.16
C ARG A 349 6.40 14.59 -5.04
N ARG A 350 6.20 15.51 -5.98
CA ARG A 350 6.89 16.80 -6.06
C ARG A 350 6.04 17.97 -5.53
N GLY A 351 4.88 17.68 -4.93
CA GLY A 351 3.92 18.70 -4.51
C GLY A 351 2.92 19.04 -5.62
N ILE A 352 1.64 19.15 -5.25
CA ILE A 352 0.55 19.68 -6.10
C ILE A 352 -0.09 20.84 -5.33
N PRO A 353 0.00 22.07 -5.85
CA PRO A 353 -0.68 23.21 -5.26
C PRO A 353 -2.20 23.09 -5.37
N ALA A 354 -2.95 23.52 -4.35
CA ALA A 354 -4.41 23.52 -4.36
C ALA A 354 -5.00 24.21 -5.62
N ALA A 355 -4.38 25.32 -6.02
CA ALA A 355 -4.79 26.11 -7.18
C ALA A 355 -4.70 25.37 -8.53
N ARG A 356 -3.90 24.30 -8.63
CA ARG A 356 -3.74 23.49 -9.85
C ARG A 356 -4.72 22.31 -9.93
N ARG A 357 -5.57 22.09 -8.92
CA ARG A 357 -6.51 20.95 -8.86
C ARG A 357 -7.46 20.90 -10.06
N GLY A 358 -8.03 22.05 -10.45
CA GLY A 358 -8.93 22.11 -11.61
C GLY A 358 -8.25 21.69 -12.93
N GLU A 359 -7.00 22.08 -13.14
CA GLU A 359 -6.22 21.66 -14.32
C GLU A 359 -5.94 20.15 -14.31
N LEU A 360 -5.70 19.55 -13.13
CA LEU A 360 -5.55 18.11 -12.97
C LEU A 360 -6.84 17.37 -13.29
N ASP A 361 -7.98 17.89 -12.84
CA ASP A 361 -9.30 17.33 -13.14
C ASP A 361 -9.58 17.31 -14.65
N ASP A 362 -9.25 18.42 -15.34
CA ASP A 362 -9.39 18.52 -16.79
C ASP A 362 -8.46 17.55 -17.53
N ALA A 363 -7.19 17.47 -17.13
CA ALA A 363 -6.22 16.55 -17.72
C ALA A 363 -6.65 15.09 -17.54
N VAL A 364 -7.10 14.70 -16.35
CA VAL A 364 -7.64 13.36 -16.08
C VAL A 364 -8.83 13.04 -16.98
N ARG A 365 -9.79 13.96 -17.14
CA ARG A 365 -10.96 13.74 -18.00
C ARG A 365 -10.56 13.49 -19.46
N GLN A 366 -9.57 14.23 -19.96
CA GLN A 366 -9.05 14.05 -21.31
C GLN A 366 -8.35 12.69 -21.49
N VAL A 367 -7.54 12.29 -20.51
CA VAL A 367 -6.90 10.97 -20.47
C VAL A 367 -7.96 9.87 -20.47
N ALA A 368 -8.96 9.98 -19.60
CA ALA A 368 -10.05 9.01 -19.48
C ALA A 368 -10.83 8.86 -20.79
N ALA A 369 -11.21 9.96 -21.45
CA ALA A 369 -11.87 9.91 -22.75
C ALA A 369 -11.00 9.21 -23.81
N THR A 370 -9.71 9.55 -23.88
CA THR A 370 -8.77 8.92 -24.83
C THR A 370 -8.62 7.41 -24.60
N VAL A 371 -8.67 6.97 -23.35
CA VAL A 371 -8.58 5.55 -22.97
C VAL A 371 -9.91 4.84 -23.23
N ALA A 372 -11.04 5.47 -22.89
CA ALA A 372 -12.37 4.90 -23.03
C ALA A 372 -12.68 4.47 -24.47
N ASP A 373 -12.27 5.27 -25.45
CA ASP A 373 -12.41 4.97 -26.89
C ASP A 373 -11.67 3.70 -27.34
N GLN A 374 -10.74 3.20 -26.53
CA GLN A 374 -9.89 2.04 -26.84
C GLN A 374 -10.23 0.81 -26.00
N LEU A 375 -11.19 0.91 -25.08
CA LEU A 375 -11.61 -0.18 -24.23
C LEU A 375 -12.61 -1.09 -24.94
N PRO A 376 -12.69 -2.37 -24.56
CA PRO A 376 -13.72 -3.27 -25.06
C PRO A 376 -15.12 -2.77 -24.68
N ALA A 377 -16.11 -3.12 -25.49
CA ALA A 377 -17.50 -2.65 -25.33
C ALA A 377 -18.17 -3.15 -24.04
N ASN A 378 -17.74 -4.28 -23.49
CA ASN A 378 -18.21 -4.80 -22.21
C ASN A 378 -17.07 -5.55 -21.48
N GLY A 379 -17.07 -5.57 -20.16
CA GLY A 379 -16.32 -6.53 -19.35
C GLY A 379 -15.65 -5.94 -18.10
N ARG A 380 -14.78 -6.76 -17.47
CA ARG A 380 -13.97 -6.33 -16.33
C ARG A 380 -12.76 -5.54 -16.83
N ILE A 381 -12.65 -4.29 -16.40
CA ILE A 381 -11.58 -3.38 -16.78
C ILE A 381 -10.82 -2.97 -15.52
N LEU A 382 -9.52 -3.21 -15.51
CA LEU A 382 -8.65 -2.78 -14.41
C LEU A 382 -7.83 -1.57 -14.83
N VAL A 383 -7.92 -0.46 -14.09
CA VAL A 383 -6.94 0.62 -14.15
C VAL A 383 -5.88 0.37 -13.08
N LEU A 384 -4.65 0.11 -13.51
CA LEU A 384 -3.54 -0.30 -12.68
C LEU A 384 -2.48 0.82 -12.63
N GLY A 385 -2.29 1.42 -11.45
CA GLY A 385 -1.17 2.31 -11.18
C GLY A 385 0.11 1.56 -10.79
N THR A 386 1.24 2.25 -10.75
CA THR A 386 2.52 1.66 -10.32
C THR A 386 2.98 2.23 -8.99
N GLU A 387 3.08 1.39 -7.98
CA GLU A 387 3.66 1.72 -6.68
C GLU A 387 3.06 3.00 -6.07
N GLU A 388 3.80 4.09 -6.02
CA GLU A 388 3.37 5.37 -5.45
C GLU A 388 2.46 6.19 -6.39
N LEU A 389 2.43 5.88 -7.69
CA LEU A 389 1.53 6.48 -8.68
C LEU A 389 0.15 5.81 -8.60
N MET A 390 -0.63 6.17 -7.58
CA MET A 390 -1.96 5.61 -7.33
C MET A 390 -3.10 6.60 -7.63
N TYR A 391 -2.93 7.86 -7.28
CA TYR A 391 -4.00 8.85 -7.34
C TYR A 391 -4.50 9.13 -8.77
N THR A 392 -3.61 9.49 -9.69
CA THR A 392 -4.03 9.81 -11.07
C THR A 392 -4.66 8.62 -11.78
N PRO A 393 -4.15 7.38 -11.66
CA PRO A 393 -4.84 6.20 -12.18
C PRO A 393 -6.21 5.97 -11.52
N LEU A 394 -6.35 6.20 -10.20
CA LEU A 394 -7.67 6.17 -9.55
C LEU A 394 -8.63 7.20 -10.15
N ARG A 395 -8.18 8.44 -10.35
CA ARG A 395 -9.00 9.51 -10.94
C ARG A 395 -9.40 9.20 -12.38
N VAL A 396 -8.51 8.59 -13.17
CA VAL A 396 -8.82 8.07 -14.51
C VAL A 396 -9.88 6.96 -14.43
N ALA A 397 -9.75 6.03 -13.48
CA ALA A 397 -10.74 4.99 -13.26
C ALA A 397 -12.12 5.56 -12.87
N CYS A 398 -12.18 6.58 -12.01
CA CYS A 398 -13.42 7.30 -11.69
C CYS A 398 -14.06 7.88 -12.96
N ALA A 399 -13.30 8.62 -13.75
CA ALA A 399 -13.80 9.27 -14.96
C ALA A 399 -14.28 8.25 -16.02
N ILE A 400 -13.58 7.11 -16.18
CA ILE A 400 -14.03 6.01 -17.05
C ILE A 400 -15.35 5.41 -16.51
N ALA A 401 -15.45 5.17 -15.20
CA ALA A 401 -16.65 4.62 -14.59
C ALA A 401 -17.86 5.57 -14.72
N GLU A 402 -17.66 6.88 -14.61
CA GLU A 402 -18.69 7.89 -14.84
C GLU A 402 -19.16 7.89 -16.30
N GLN A 403 -18.23 7.89 -17.26
CA GLN A 403 -18.53 7.84 -18.69
C GLN A 403 -19.28 6.57 -19.11
N ARG A 404 -19.01 5.45 -18.42
CA ARG A 404 -19.62 4.14 -18.72
C ARG A 404 -20.76 3.76 -17.77
N SER A 405 -21.28 4.70 -17.00
CA SER A 405 -22.33 4.45 -16.00
C SER A 405 -23.63 3.87 -16.58
N GLU A 406 -23.91 4.10 -17.87
CA GLU A 406 -25.05 3.53 -18.59
C GLU A 406 -24.83 2.08 -19.08
N HIS A 407 -23.63 1.52 -18.87
CA HIS A 407 -23.24 0.16 -19.27
C HIS A 407 -23.11 -0.76 -18.04
N PRO A 408 -24.21 -1.31 -17.50
CA PRO A 408 -24.18 -2.10 -16.26
C PRO A 408 -23.42 -3.42 -16.38
N ALA A 409 -23.00 -3.82 -17.59
CA ALA A 409 -22.16 -4.99 -17.83
C ALA A 409 -20.67 -4.73 -17.58
N ASP A 410 -20.26 -3.46 -17.42
CA ASP A 410 -18.88 -3.09 -17.15
C ASP A 410 -18.56 -3.09 -15.66
N GLU A 411 -17.45 -3.71 -15.31
CA GLU A 411 -16.87 -3.63 -13.98
C GLU A 411 -15.55 -2.86 -14.06
N ILE A 412 -15.57 -1.58 -13.69
CA ILE A 412 -14.37 -0.75 -13.64
C ILE A 412 -13.74 -0.87 -12.25
N LEU A 413 -12.53 -1.41 -12.19
CA LEU A 413 -11.75 -1.57 -10.96
C LEU A 413 -10.47 -0.75 -11.02
N PHE A 414 -9.98 -0.41 -9.84
CA PHE A 414 -8.71 0.28 -9.62
C PHE A 414 -7.80 -0.58 -8.73
N SER A 415 -6.52 -0.67 -9.10
CA SER A 415 -5.49 -1.26 -8.25
C SER A 415 -4.13 -0.59 -8.48
N SER A 416 -3.12 -1.03 -7.72
CA SER A 416 -1.73 -0.62 -7.90
C SER A 416 -0.75 -1.76 -7.64
N THR A 417 0.39 -1.75 -8.32
CA THR A 417 1.50 -2.63 -7.98
C THR A 417 2.11 -2.26 -6.62
N THR A 418 2.85 -3.16 -5.99
CA THR A 418 3.48 -2.90 -4.69
C THR A 418 4.82 -3.58 -4.47
N ARG A 419 5.61 -3.01 -3.56
CA ARG A 419 6.87 -3.55 -3.02
C ARG A 419 6.66 -4.64 -1.96
N SER A 420 5.48 -4.71 -1.34
CA SER A 420 5.25 -5.56 -0.17
C SER A 420 4.90 -6.99 -0.59
N PRO A 421 5.72 -8.01 -0.24
CA PRO A 421 5.40 -9.39 -0.52
C PRO A 421 4.33 -9.91 0.46
N ALA A 422 3.26 -10.47 -0.09
CA ALA A 422 2.14 -11.06 0.60
C ALA A 422 1.95 -12.51 0.16
N LEU A 423 1.41 -13.34 1.04
CA LEU A 423 1.08 -14.72 0.72
C LEU A 423 -0.19 -14.68 -0.12
N ALA A 424 -0.15 -15.28 -1.31
CA ALA A 424 -1.33 -15.49 -2.14
C ALA A 424 -1.84 -16.91 -1.95
N ILE A 425 -3.15 -17.06 -1.74
CA ILE A 425 -3.83 -18.34 -1.57
C ILE A 425 -5.12 -18.24 -2.37
N ASP A 426 -5.28 -19.07 -3.40
CA ASP A 426 -6.52 -19.13 -4.20
C ASP A 426 -7.62 -19.84 -3.40
N ASP A 427 -8.09 -19.16 -2.35
CA ASP A 427 -9.18 -19.57 -1.48
C ASP A 427 -10.23 -18.44 -1.44
N PRO A 428 -11.54 -18.76 -1.61
CA PRO A 428 -12.61 -17.77 -1.54
C PRO A 428 -12.64 -16.99 -0.22
N SER A 429 -12.23 -17.61 0.88
CA SER A 429 -12.15 -17.02 2.21
C SER A 429 -10.85 -16.24 2.47
N TYR A 430 -10.07 -15.93 1.43
CA TYR A 430 -8.84 -15.17 1.54
C TYR A 430 -8.75 -14.02 0.52
N ALA A 431 -8.24 -12.87 0.96
CA ALA A 431 -8.21 -11.65 0.16
C ALA A 431 -7.28 -11.73 -1.05
N ILE A 432 -6.06 -12.24 -0.85
CA ILE A 432 -5.01 -12.17 -1.85
C ILE A 432 -4.94 -13.54 -2.52
N ARG A 433 -5.62 -13.69 -3.65
CA ARG A 433 -5.79 -14.98 -4.34
C ARG A 433 -4.74 -15.24 -5.38
N THR A 434 -4.30 -14.20 -6.09
CA THR A 434 -3.26 -14.32 -7.11
C THR A 434 -2.16 -13.29 -6.90
N SER A 435 -0.96 -13.63 -7.34
CA SER A 435 0.22 -12.77 -7.27
C SER A 435 1.00 -12.85 -8.56
N LEU A 436 1.13 -11.73 -9.27
CA LEU A 436 2.07 -11.57 -10.36
C LEU A 436 3.33 -10.89 -9.84
N ALA A 437 4.44 -11.62 -9.84
CA ALA A 437 5.75 -11.09 -9.46
C ALA A 437 6.53 -10.67 -10.72
N PHE A 438 7.23 -9.54 -10.64
CA PHE A 438 8.07 -9.02 -11.72
C PHE A 438 9.24 -8.19 -11.14
N PRO A 439 10.35 -8.03 -11.87
CA PRO A 439 11.46 -7.19 -11.41
C PRO A 439 11.07 -5.72 -11.32
N ALA A 440 11.59 -4.99 -10.32
CA ALA A 440 11.39 -3.55 -10.22
C ALA A 440 11.88 -2.81 -11.48
N HIS A 441 11.03 -1.94 -12.01
CA HIS A 441 11.33 -1.12 -13.19
C HIS A 441 11.50 0.38 -12.84
N ASP A 442 11.12 0.79 -11.63
CA ASP A 442 10.94 2.19 -11.20
C ASP A 442 12.11 2.72 -10.35
N LEU A 443 12.93 1.82 -9.82
CA LEU A 443 14.15 2.16 -9.10
C LEU A 443 15.33 2.08 -10.07
N ARG A 444 16.12 3.15 -10.15
CA ARG A 444 17.51 3.02 -10.60
C ARG A 444 18.19 2.11 -9.60
N ALA A 445 18.35 0.85 -9.98
CA ALA A 445 18.80 -0.27 -9.16
C ALA A 445 19.59 0.17 -7.91
N VAL A 446 18.92 0.13 -6.74
CA VAL A 446 19.63 -0.27 -5.53
C VAL A 446 20.01 -1.71 -5.81
N VAL A 447 21.16 -1.88 -6.45
CA VAL A 447 21.76 -3.18 -6.73
C VAL A 447 22.07 -3.78 -5.37
N VAL A 448 21.17 -4.61 -4.86
CA VAL A 448 21.52 -5.50 -3.77
C VAL A 448 22.46 -6.52 -4.39
N ARG A 449 23.75 -6.44 -4.05
CA ARG A 449 24.68 -7.51 -4.37
C ARG A 449 24.24 -8.72 -3.55
N ASP A 450 23.83 -9.79 -4.19
CA ASP A 450 23.79 -11.07 -3.49
C ASP A 450 25.22 -11.51 -3.14
N THR A 451 25.35 -12.51 -2.28
CA THR A 451 26.65 -13.09 -1.88
C THR A 451 27.42 -13.75 -3.05
N ALA A 452 26.79 -13.89 -4.23
CA ALA A 452 27.35 -14.48 -5.44
C ALA A 452 27.72 -13.45 -6.52
N GLY A 453 27.44 -12.16 -6.32
CA GLY A 453 27.71 -11.08 -7.28
C GLY A 453 26.66 -10.86 -8.37
N HIS A 454 25.49 -11.52 -8.32
CA HIS A 454 24.37 -11.25 -9.24
C HIS A 454 23.67 -9.93 -8.88
N ARG A 455 23.14 -9.28 -9.91
CA ARG A 455 22.46 -7.98 -9.83
C ARG A 455 20.99 -8.16 -10.20
N ASP A 456 20.21 -8.74 -9.31
CA ASP A 456 18.77 -8.87 -9.54
C ASP A 456 18.04 -7.67 -8.96
N ALA A 457 17.17 -7.06 -9.77
CA ALA A 457 16.29 -6.00 -9.30
C ALA A 457 15.32 -6.59 -8.26
N PRO A 458 15.00 -5.86 -7.17
CA PRO A 458 14.07 -6.36 -6.17
C PRO A 458 12.71 -6.63 -6.81
N GLU A 459 12.02 -7.68 -6.35
CA GLU A 459 10.70 -8.01 -6.86
C GLU A 459 9.65 -6.94 -6.53
N ARG A 460 8.63 -6.90 -7.39
CA ARG A 460 7.38 -6.16 -7.25
C ARG A 460 6.22 -7.10 -7.53
N PHE A 461 5.06 -6.73 -7.01
CA PHE A 461 3.88 -7.58 -7.03
C PHE A 461 2.66 -6.82 -7.52
N ALA A 462 1.83 -7.49 -8.31
CA ALA A 462 0.46 -7.09 -8.58
C ALA A 462 -0.47 -8.22 -8.12
N TYR A 463 -1.36 -7.92 -7.18
CA TYR A 463 -2.23 -8.91 -6.54
C TYR A 463 -3.62 -8.90 -7.15
N ASN A 464 -4.23 -10.09 -7.27
CA ASN A 464 -5.58 -10.28 -7.83
C ASN A 464 -5.76 -9.69 -9.24
N VAL A 465 -4.67 -9.66 -10.01
CA VAL A 465 -4.68 -9.24 -11.42
C VAL A 465 -4.83 -10.43 -12.36
N ALA A 466 -4.27 -11.58 -11.97
CA ALA A 466 -4.48 -12.84 -12.68
C ALA A 466 -5.82 -13.47 -12.29
N PRO A 467 -6.48 -14.20 -13.22
CA PRO A 467 -7.68 -14.97 -12.89
C PRO A 467 -7.43 -15.99 -11.77
N SER A 468 -8.44 -16.24 -10.96
CA SER A 468 -8.45 -17.24 -9.87
C SER A 468 -9.60 -18.22 -10.05
N ALA A 469 -9.72 -19.24 -9.19
CA ALA A 469 -10.79 -20.24 -9.28
C ALA A 469 -12.21 -19.64 -9.26
N ARG A 470 -12.41 -18.48 -8.61
CA ARG A 470 -13.72 -17.81 -8.49
C ARG A 470 -13.78 -16.41 -9.11
N GLU A 471 -12.66 -15.83 -9.54
CA GLU A 471 -12.65 -14.53 -10.21
C GLU A 471 -12.09 -14.62 -11.62
N PRO A 472 -12.87 -14.23 -12.64
CA PRO A 472 -12.41 -14.27 -14.03
C PRO A 472 -11.31 -13.23 -14.27
N GLY A 473 -10.58 -13.36 -15.39
CA GLY A 473 -9.57 -12.37 -15.78
C GLY A 473 -10.18 -11.03 -16.22
N PHE A 474 -9.31 -10.09 -16.55
CA PHE A 474 -9.71 -8.78 -17.05
C PHE A 474 -9.81 -8.78 -18.58
N ALA A 475 -10.91 -8.25 -19.10
CA ALA A 475 -11.08 -8.01 -20.54
C ALA A 475 -10.09 -6.93 -21.01
N ALA A 476 -9.79 -5.95 -20.17
CA ALA A 476 -8.71 -5.01 -20.41
C ALA A 476 -7.99 -4.60 -19.12
N ILE A 477 -6.68 -4.41 -19.22
CA ILE A 477 -5.88 -3.73 -18.19
C ILE A 477 -5.35 -2.43 -18.79
N VAL A 478 -5.61 -1.33 -18.10
CA VAL A 478 -5.04 0.00 -18.37
C VAL A 478 -3.90 0.22 -17.36
N LEU A 479 -2.67 -0.08 -17.78
CA LEU A 479 -1.48 0.21 -16.98
C LEU A 479 -1.11 1.69 -17.15
N VAL A 480 -1.11 2.44 -16.06
CA VAL A 480 -0.75 3.87 -16.06
C VAL A 480 0.63 4.04 -15.41
N ILE A 481 1.55 4.63 -16.16
CA ILE A 481 2.94 4.89 -15.75
C ILE A 481 3.28 6.37 -15.91
N ASP A 482 4.28 6.86 -15.17
CA ASP A 482 4.88 8.17 -15.38
C ASP A 482 6.13 8.08 -16.27
N GLY A 483 6.56 9.22 -16.83
CA GLY A 483 7.70 9.27 -17.75
C GLY A 483 8.98 8.63 -17.18
N PRO A 484 9.33 8.88 -15.90
CA PRO A 484 10.46 8.21 -15.25
C PRO A 484 10.28 6.70 -15.00
N GLY A 485 9.04 6.21 -14.91
CA GLY A 485 8.70 4.79 -14.74
C GLY A 485 8.68 3.98 -16.05
N ASP A 486 8.66 4.67 -17.20
CA ASP A 486 8.77 4.08 -18.55
C ASP A 486 10.23 3.71 -18.89
N THR A 487 10.72 2.64 -18.28
CA THR A 487 12.10 2.16 -18.44
C THR A 487 12.18 0.90 -19.30
N ASP A 488 13.36 0.57 -19.85
CA ASP A 488 13.54 -0.69 -20.59
C ASP A 488 13.16 -1.92 -19.77
N ALA A 489 13.41 -1.90 -18.45
CA ALA A 489 13.05 -2.98 -17.52
C ALA A 489 11.52 -3.21 -17.41
N LEU A 490 10.71 -2.17 -17.63
CA LEU A 490 9.24 -2.30 -17.68
C LEU A 490 8.80 -3.19 -18.85
N TRP A 491 9.52 -3.10 -19.98
CA TRP A 491 9.22 -3.73 -21.27
C TRP A 491 10.01 -5.01 -21.54
N ASP A 492 10.94 -5.37 -20.67
CA ASP A 492 11.72 -6.60 -20.75
C ASP A 492 10.80 -7.84 -20.81
N PRO A 493 11.22 -8.97 -21.42
CA PRO A 493 10.44 -10.21 -21.40
C PRO A 493 10.07 -10.73 -19.99
N SER A 494 10.78 -10.32 -18.95
CA SER A 494 10.46 -10.60 -17.54
C SER A 494 9.73 -9.44 -16.83
N GLY A 495 9.56 -8.30 -17.51
CA GLY A 495 9.01 -7.07 -16.95
C GLY A 495 7.49 -7.08 -16.79
N LEU A 496 6.97 -6.02 -16.16
CA LEU A 496 5.55 -5.88 -15.83
C LEU A 496 4.64 -5.98 -17.05
N VAL A 497 5.01 -5.36 -18.17
CA VAL A 497 4.17 -5.37 -19.38
C VAL A 497 3.96 -6.79 -19.86
N GLU A 498 5.02 -7.60 -19.92
CA GLU A 498 4.91 -8.98 -20.40
C GLU A 498 4.14 -9.87 -19.41
N ALA A 499 4.33 -9.66 -18.10
CA ALA A 499 3.54 -10.33 -17.07
C ALA A 499 2.03 -10.04 -17.22
N LEU A 500 1.64 -8.78 -17.47
CA LEU A 500 0.24 -8.38 -17.65
C LEU A 500 -0.38 -8.94 -18.95
N ARG A 501 0.39 -9.01 -20.04
CA ARG A 501 -0.08 -9.61 -21.31
C ARG A 501 -0.47 -11.08 -21.19
N GLY A 502 0.04 -11.76 -20.18
CA GLY A 502 -0.29 -13.16 -19.90
C GLY A 502 -1.62 -13.36 -19.17
N VAL A 503 -2.28 -12.30 -18.69
CA VAL A 503 -3.43 -12.40 -17.78
C VAL A 503 -4.64 -11.56 -18.15
N CYS A 504 -4.61 -10.86 -19.29
CA CYS A 504 -5.73 -10.08 -19.81
C CYS A 504 -5.91 -10.29 -21.31
N ASP A 505 -7.07 -9.89 -21.84
CA ASP A 505 -7.33 -9.97 -23.28
C ASP A 505 -6.71 -8.77 -24.03
N GLU A 506 -6.78 -7.58 -23.43
CA GLU A 506 -6.20 -6.34 -23.97
C GLU A 506 -5.36 -5.59 -22.93
N LEU A 507 -4.18 -5.08 -23.34
CA LEU A 507 -3.33 -4.26 -22.49
C LEU A 507 -3.13 -2.87 -23.12
N ILE A 508 -3.54 -1.84 -22.38
CA ILE A 508 -3.33 -0.44 -22.75
C ILE A 508 -2.31 0.14 -21.77
N VAL A 509 -1.18 0.63 -22.27
CA VAL A 509 -0.16 1.30 -21.48
C VAL A 509 -0.27 2.80 -21.71
N VAL A 510 -0.73 3.52 -20.68
CA VAL A 510 -0.88 4.97 -20.67
C VAL A 510 0.36 5.57 -20.03
N ARG A 511 1.13 6.33 -20.81
CA ARG A 511 2.33 7.02 -20.34
C ARG A 511 2.01 8.50 -20.11
N LEU A 512 1.96 8.87 -18.83
CA LEU A 512 1.94 10.26 -18.39
C LEU A 512 3.38 10.83 -18.43
N PRO A 513 3.57 12.16 -18.49
CA PRO A 513 4.91 12.76 -18.63
C PRO A 513 5.89 12.46 -17.49
#